data_AF-A0A953QSZ0-F1
#
_entry.id   AF-A0A953QSZ0-F1
#
_cell.length_a   1.000
_cell.length_b   1.000
_cell.length_c   1.000
_cell.angle_alpha   90.00
_cell.angle_beta   90.00
_cell.angle_gamma   90.00
#
_symmetry.space_group_name_H-M   'P 1'
#
loop_
_entity.id
_entity.type
_entity.pdbx_description
1 polymer ?
#
loop_
_entity_poly.entity_id
_entity_poly.type
_entity_poly.pdbx_seq_one_letter_code
_entity_poly.pdbx_strand_id
1 'polypeptide(L)'
;MRRLLLTVAFAAGSWAQSVSILSQDQIQELENKVAQHPEDRQSQKLLGQNYAAFILGITALGTYNTVEGVDASKAASSFAQHSREMLSTSSLAGVVAEGGHALWDFSFQVQGYEVLKQARDRVQYSDARTLGVQALDRAILLEPKNAAWRSYRIPILALRSNSRTTMPVDTADAYTQIKQDLAVLTGASRYNLLASVAKQAVKAGALDNAASYAQELLQSANDPKNCNYGNAIFFGNMVLGQVALRRGDKDQARSHLLAAGKTSGSPQLNSFGPNMSLAKDLLEAGDRQAVLEFFELCRSFWKMDRGRLQDWANQINAGSTPDFGANLAY
;
A
#
# COMPACT_ATOMS: atom_id res chain seq x y z
N MET A 1 -23.64 9.54 -4.69
CA MET A 1 -22.19 9.36 -4.95
C MET A 1 -21.48 8.93 -3.66
N ARG A 2 -21.29 7.63 -3.43
CA ARG A 2 -20.47 7.14 -2.31
C ARG A 2 -19.01 7.22 -2.74
N ARG A 3 -18.22 8.10 -2.12
CA ARG A 3 -16.75 8.08 -2.26
C ARG A 3 -16.26 6.74 -1.70
N LEU A 4 -15.74 5.86 -2.55
CA LEU A 4 -14.95 4.72 -2.09
C LEU A 4 -13.71 5.30 -1.39
N LEU A 5 -13.69 5.26 -0.06
CA LEU A 5 -12.46 5.33 0.69
C LEU A 5 -11.72 4.03 0.41
N LEU A 6 -10.71 4.10 -0.45
CA LEU A 6 -9.74 3.02 -0.66
C LEU A 6 -8.94 2.86 0.63
N THR A 7 -9.46 2.09 1.58
CA THR A 7 -8.65 1.51 2.65
C THR A 7 -7.81 0.40 2.03
N VAL A 8 -6.54 0.70 1.80
CA VAL A 8 -5.53 -0.30 1.45
C VAL A 8 -5.25 -1.11 2.72
N ALA A 9 -6.12 -2.07 3.04
CA ALA A 9 -5.84 -3.07 4.06
C ALA A 9 -5.02 -4.17 3.39
N PHE A 10 -3.69 -4.09 3.48
CA PHE A 10 -2.84 -5.24 3.17
C PHE A 10 -2.99 -6.27 4.27
N ALA A 11 -3.80 -7.30 4.00
CA ALA A 11 -3.78 -8.54 4.77
C ALA A 11 -2.52 -9.34 4.39
N ALA A 12 -1.39 -9.02 5.03
CA ALA A 12 -0.28 -9.95 5.12
C ALA A 12 -0.42 -10.69 6.45
N GLY A 13 -0.71 -11.99 6.37
CA GLY A 13 -0.81 -12.87 7.52
C GLY A 13 0.52 -12.97 8.26
N SER A 14 0.65 -12.19 9.32
CA SER A 14 1.36 -12.56 10.53
C SER A 14 0.43 -12.21 11.69
N TRP A 15 0.39 -13.05 12.72
CA TRP A 15 -0.30 -12.71 13.96
C TRP A 15 0.49 -11.59 14.64
N ALA A 16 0.37 -10.37 14.11
CA ALA A 16 0.91 -9.20 14.75
C ALA A 16 0.16 -9.06 16.08
N GLN A 17 0.90 -9.08 17.20
CA GLN A 17 0.34 -8.66 18.47
C GLN A 17 -0.33 -7.30 18.27
N SER A 18 -1.55 -7.16 18.78
CA SER A 18 -2.27 -5.89 18.76
C SER A 18 -1.41 -4.82 19.44
N VAL A 19 -1.36 -3.62 18.85
CA VAL A 19 -0.67 -2.49 19.46
C VAL A 19 -1.40 -2.15 20.75
N SER A 20 -0.69 -2.24 21.87
CA SER A 20 -1.23 -1.82 23.17
C SER A 20 -1.32 -0.30 23.22
N ILE A 21 -2.52 0.23 23.42
CA ILE A 21 -2.75 1.66 23.66
C ILE A 21 -2.47 1.95 25.13
N LEU A 22 -1.44 2.76 25.39
CA LEU A 22 -0.98 3.11 26.72
C LEU A 22 -1.59 4.42 27.23
N SER A 23 -1.66 4.56 28.55
CA SER A 23 -1.94 5.85 29.21
C SER A 23 -0.73 6.78 29.09
N GLN A 24 -0.92 8.07 29.40
CA GLN A 24 0.17 9.04 29.41
C GLN A 24 1.30 8.63 30.37
N ASP A 25 0.98 8.24 31.61
CA ASP A 25 1.96 7.83 32.62
C ASP A 25 2.76 6.60 32.17
N GLN A 26 2.09 5.62 31.55
CA GLN A 26 2.74 4.44 30.99
C GLN A 26 3.69 4.78 29.84
N ILE A 27 3.37 5.79 29.01
CA ILE A 27 4.26 6.27 27.95
C ILE A 27 5.48 6.96 28.59
N GLN A 28 5.31 7.76 29.62
CA GLN A 28 6.43 8.42 30.33
C GLN A 28 7.36 7.41 31.03
N GLU A 29 6.81 6.35 31.62
CA GLU A 29 7.61 5.23 32.12
C GLU A 29 8.39 4.54 30.98
N LEU A 30 7.75 4.34 29.83
CA LEU A 30 8.37 3.76 28.66
C LEU A 30 9.45 4.68 28.06
N GLU A 31 9.28 6.00 28.08
CA GLU A 31 10.29 6.98 27.72
C GLU A 31 11.55 6.80 28.59
N ASN A 32 11.38 6.72 29.91
CA ASN A 32 12.48 6.47 30.84
C ASN A 32 13.17 5.14 30.55
N LYS A 33 12.40 4.07 30.30
CA LYS A 33 12.95 2.76 29.95
C LYS A 33 13.77 2.80 28.65
N VAL A 34 13.25 3.45 27.60
CA VAL A 34 13.94 3.59 26.31
C VAL A 34 15.19 4.46 26.45
N ALA A 35 15.17 5.47 27.33
CA ALA A 35 16.36 6.28 27.61
C ALA A 35 17.45 5.47 28.34
N GLN A 36 17.07 4.55 29.23
CA GLN A 36 17.99 3.66 29.94
C GLN A 36 18.51 2.50 29.07
N HIS A 37 17.69 2.02 28.14
CA HIS A 37 17.96 0.87 27.27
C HIS A 37 17.71 1.23 25.80
N PRO A 38 18.51 2.15 25.22
CA PRO A 38 18.30 2.64 23.86
C PRO A 38 18.51 1.56 22.78
N GLU A 39 19.07 0.40 23.10
CA GLU A 39 19.21 -0.76 22.22
C GLU A 39 17.93 -1.60 22.09
N ASP A 40 16.98 -1.48 23.04
CA ASP A 40 15.75 -2.28 23.06
C ASP A 40 14.77 -1.85 21.97
N ARG A 41 14.81 -2.55 20.83
CA ARG A 41 13.94 -2.30 19.68
C ARG A 41 12.47 -2.50 19.97
N GLN A 42 12.11 -3.40 20.87
CA GLN A 42 10.70 -3.67 21.17
C GLN A 42 10.11 -2.51 21.97
N SER A 43 10.86 -1.96 22.93
CA SER A 43 10.46 -0.76 23.67
C SER A 43 10.43 0.48 22.76
N GLN A 44 11.41 0.65 21.88
CA GLN A 44 11.39 1.74 20.89
C GLN A 44 10.15 1.68 19.99
N LYS A 45 9.81 0.47 19.51
CA LYS A 45 8.63 0.25 18.67
C LYS A 45 7.34 0.62 19.39
N LEU A 46 7.15 0.09 20.61
CA LEU A 46 5.96 0.37 21.40
C LEU A 46 5.82 1.87 21.70
N LEU A 47 6.95 2.54 21.96
CA LEU A 47 6.98 3.98 22.22
C LEU A 47 6.58 4.78 20.97
N GLY A 48 7.19 4.51 19.82
CA GLY A 48 6.86 5.17 18.56
C GLY A 48 5.38 5.00 18.19
N GLN A 49 4.86 3.78 18.29
CA GLN A 49 3.45 3.47 18.02
C GLN A 49 2.50 4.23 18.98
N ASN A 50 2.87 4.38 20.24
CA ASN A 50 2.04 5.09 21.22
C ASN A 50 2.14 6.63 21.08
N TYR A 51 3.28 7.17 20.65
CA TYR A 51 3.33 8.57 20.21
C TYR A 51 2.36 8.80 19.05
N ALA A 52 2.34 7.93 18.04
CA ALA A 52 1.40 8.03 16.93
C ALA A 52 -0.06 7.96 17.41
N ALA A 53 -0.38 7.03 18.31
CA ALA A 53 -1.70 6.90 18.90
C ALA A 53 -2.12 8.17 19.65
N PHE A 54 -1.23 8.76 20.46
CA PHE A 54 -1.54 9.99 21.21
C PHE A 54 -1.74 11.19 20.29
N ILE A 55 -0.86 11.34 19.30
CA ILE A 55 -0.93 12.37 18.26
C ILE A 55 -2.26 12.33 17.51
N LEU A 56 -2.76 11.12 17.26
CA LEU A 56 -4.01 10.88 16.55
C LEU A 56 -5.23 10.76 17.48
N GLY A 57 -5.06 10.94 18.79
CA GLY A 57 -6.14 10.83 19.77
C GLY A 57 -6.74 9.43 19.88
N ILE A 58 -6.02 8.38 19.47
CA ILE A 58 -6.53 7.01 19.50
C ILE A 58 -6.67 6.56 20.95
N THR A 59 -7.84 6.03 21.29
CA THR A 59 -8.18 5.52 22.62
C THR A 59 -8.44 4.03 22.64
N ALA A 60 -8.80 3.43 21.49
CA ALA A 60 -9.03 2.00 21.39
C ALA A 60 -8.70 1.46 19.99
N LEU A 61 -8.12 0.27 19.96
CA LEU A 61 -7.90 -0.53 18.77
C LEU A 61 -8.64 -1.86 18.89
N GLY A 62 -9.33 -2.24 17.81
CA GLY A 62 -10.00 -3.52 17.65
C GLY A 62 -9.11 -4.58 17.02
N THR A 63 -9.74 -5.62 16.47
CA THR A 63 -9.05 -6.70 15.76
C THR A 63 -8.22 -6.16 14.59
N TYR A 64 -7.02 -6.70 14.40
CA TYR A 64 -6.07 -6.27 13.37
C TYR A 64 -5.66 -4.79 13.46
N ASN A 65 -5.68 -4.20 14.66
CA ASN A 65 -5.36 -2.79 14.89
C ASN A 65 -6.28 -1.82 14.13
N THR A 66 -7.57 -2.18 14.05
CA THR A 66 -8.59 -1.28 13.50
C THR A 66 -8.93 -0.18 14.51
N VAL A 67 -9.02 1.09 14.09
CA VAL A 67 -9.36 2.19 15.00
C VAL A 67 -10.83 2.10 15.43
N GLU A 68 -11.07 1.97 16.74
CA GLU A 68 -12.41 1.86 17.34
C GLU A 68 -12.77 3.04 18.27
N GLY A 69 -11.77 3.78 18.74
CA GLY A 69 -11.94 4.94 19.61
C GLY A 69 -10.99 6.07 19.26
N VAL A 70 -11.55 7.28 19.15
CA VAL A 70 -10.80 8.52 18.91
C VAL A 70 -11.34 9.60 19.86
N ASP A 71 -10.42 10.32 20.50
CA ASP A 71 -10.68 11.49 21.34
C ASP A 71 -9.86 12.68 20.80
N ALA A 72 -10.56 13.66 20.22
CA ALA A 72 -9.93 14.85 19.65
C ALA A 72 -9.28 15.73 20.73
N SER A 73 -9.78 15.72 21.97
CA SER A 73 -9.16 16.47 23.07
C SER A 73 -7.80 15.88 23.46
N LYS A 74 -7.67 14.55 23.41
CA LYS A 74 -6.39 13.85 23.56
C LYS A 74 -5.41 14.26 22.46
N ALA A 75 -5.85 14.32 21.20
CA ALA A 75 -5.02 14.74 20.07
C ALA A 75 -4.56 16.21 20.16
N ALA A 76 -5.33 17.06 20.85
CA ALA A 76 -5.03 18.48 21.08
C ALA A 76 -4.28 18.76 22.40
N SER A 77 -3.97 17.73 23.18
CA SER A 77 -3.32 17.89 24.49
C SER A 77 -1.85 18.31 24.38
N SER A 78 -1.30 18.85 25.48
CA SER A 78 0.14 19.13 25.60
C SER A 78 0.99 17.88 25.43
N PHE A 79 0.50 16.70 25.85
CA PHE A 79 1.23 15.46 25.68
C PHE A 79 1.23 14.96 24.23
N ALA A 80 0.18 15.24 23.45
CA ALA A 80 0.21 15.01 22.00
C ALA A 80 1.27 15.91 21.33
N GLN A 81 1.39 17.17 21.77
CA GLN A 81 2.44 18.08 21.29
C GLN A 81 3.85 17.56 21.65
N HIS A 82 4.07 17.15 22.90
CA HIS A 82 5.31 16.48 23.33
C HIS A 82 5.62 15.26 22.46
N SER A 83 4.64 14.41 22.18
CA SER A 83 4.81 13.23 21.32
C SER A 83 5.27 13.59 19.90
N ARG A 84 4.76 14.70 19.33
CA ARG A 84 5.21 15.22 18.02
C ARG A 84 6.67 15.67 18.08
N GLU A 85 7.04 16.38 19.13
CA GLU A 85 8.41 16.85 19.34
C GLU A 85 9.38 15.68 19.50
N MET A 86 9.02 14.68 20.30
CA MET A 86 9.82 13.48 20.50
C MET A 86 10.02 12.69 19.18
N LEU A 87 8.99 12.50 18.37
CA LEU A 87 9.15 11.89 17.03
C LEU A 87 10.02 12.74 16.10
N SER A 88 9.89 14.06 16.16
CA SER A 88 10.63 14.98 15.29
C SER A 88 12.10 15.12 15.68
N THR A 89 12.47 14.85 16.93
CA THR A 89 13.81 15.12 17.47
C THR A 89 14.59 13.88 17.87
N SER A 90 13.93 12.76 18.20
CA SER A 90 14.58 11.51 18.63
C SER A 90 15.66 11.04 17.65
N SER A 91 16.80 10.60 18.18
CA SER A 91 17.89 9.97 17.42
C SER A 91 17.73 8.45 17.30
N LEU A 92 16.71 7.87 17.94
CA LEU A 92 16.45 6.43 17.93
C LEU A 92 15.57 6.07 16.73
N ALA A 93 16.18 5.50 15.69
CA ALA A 93 15.48 5.19 14.45
C ALA A 93 14.28 4.26 14.63
N GLY A 94 14.29 3.36 15.63
CA GLY A 94 13.14 2.50 15.92
C GLY A 94 11.93 3.28 16.40
N VAL A 95 12.12 4.27 17.27
CA VAL A 95 11.04 5.16 17.73
C VAL A 95 10.48 5.95 16.55
N VAL A 96 11.38 6.55 15.76
CA VAL A 96 11.02 7.44 14.67
C VAL A 96 10.33 6.68 13.54
N ALA A 97 10.84 5.53 13.11
CA ALA A 97 10.22 4.79 12.02
C ALA A 97 8.91 4.10 12.40
N GLU A 98 8.84 3.46 13.57
CA GLU A 98 7.62 2.77 14.00
C GLU A 98 6.51 3.78 14.28
N GLY A 99 6.84 4.93 14.87
CA GLY A 99 5.91 6.04 15.01
C GLY A 99 5.54 6.66 13.67
N GLY A 100 6.49 6.82 12.76
CA GLY A 100 6.24 7.37 11.43
C GLY A 100 5.30 6.50 10.58
N HIS A 101 5.53 5.20 10.59
CA HIS A 101 4.67 4.21 9.94
C HIS A 101 3.28 4.16 10.58
N ALA A 102 3.20 4.11 11.91
CA ALA A 102 1.93 4.12 12.63
C ALA A 102 1.12 5.42 12.38
N LEU A 103 1.78 6.59 12.34
CA LEU A 103 1.15 7.85 11.99
C LEU A 103 0.56 7.81 10.58
N TRP A 104 1.32 7.31 9.60
CA TRP A 104 0.84 7.17 8.24
C TRP A 104 -0.41 6.28 8.21
N ASP A 105 -0.32 5.05 8.71
CA ASP A 105 -1.40 4.07 8.64
C ASP A 105 -2.65 4.52 9.41
N PHE A 106 -2.50 4.88 10.68
CA PHE A 106 -3.63 5.23 11.52
C PHE A 106 -4.30 6.55 11.12
N SER A 107 -3.58 7.48 10.50
CA SER A 107 -4.21 8.73 10.05
C SER A 107 -5.32 8.53 9.02
N PHE A 108 -5.23 7.49 8.16
CA PHE A 108 -6.30 7.14 7.23
C PHE A 108 -7.46 6.46 7.95
N GLN A 109 -7.15 5.62 8.93
CA GLN A 109 -8.17 4.96 9.75
C GLN A 109 -8.97 5.95 10.60
N VAL A 110 -8.30 6.90 11.26
CA VAL A 110 -8.95 7.98 12.02
C VAL A 110 -9.83 8.84 11.12
N GLN A 111 -9.34 9.23 9.94
CA GLN A 111 -10.17 9.93 8.97
C GLN A 111 -11.43 9.14 8.59
N GLY A 112 -11.29 7.82 8.34
CA GLY A 112 -12.43 6.94 8.05
C GLY A 112 -13.40 6.82 9.23
N TYR A 113 -12.87 6.66 10.44
CA TYR A 113 -13.62 6.57 11.68
C TYR A 113 -14.47 7.82 11.92
N GLU A 114 -13.88 9.01 11.85
CA GLU A 114 -14.57 10.29 12.07
C GLU A 114 -15.69 10.51 11.05
N VAL A 115 -15.47 10.14 9.78
CA VAL A 115 -16.49 10.22 8.73
C VAL A 115 -17.66 9.27 9.04
N LEU A 116 -17.37 8.03 9.46
CA LEU A 116 -18.40 7.04 9.79
C LEU A 116 -19.20 7.40 11.05
N LYS A 117 -18.53 7.95 12.07
CA LYS A 117 -19.14 8.35 13.34
C LYS A 117 -19.75 9.75 13.32
N GLN A 118 -19.59 10.49 12.22
CA GLN A 118 -20.02 11.88 12.09
C GLN A 118 -19.46 12.76 13.23
N ALA A 119 -18.17 12.59 13.53
CA ALA A 119 -17.51 13.30 14.61
C ALA A 119 -17.58 14.83 14.39
N ARG A 120 -17.95 15.56 15.45
CA ARG A 120 -18.04 17.03 15.43
C ARG A 120 -16.65 17.68 15.48
N ASP A 121 -15.83 17.19 16.39
CA ASP A 121 -14.43 17.59 16.52
C ASP A 121 -13.55 16.66 15.70
N ARG A 122 -12.55 17.22 15.01
CA ARG A 122 -11.68 16.48 14.09
C ARG A 122 -10.22 16.57 14.48
N VAL A 123 -9.55 15.43 14.40
CA VAL A 123 -8.11 15.32 14.52
C VAL A 123 -7.44 15.88 13.26
N GLN A 124 -6.31 16.58 13.44
CA GLN A 124 -5.49 17.09 12.33
C GLN A 124 -4.66 15.96 11.68
N TYR A 125 -5.33 15.06 10.95
CA TYR A 125 -4.70 13.88 10.34
C TYR A 125 -3.77 14.23 9.16
N SER A 126 -3.89 15.41 8.53
CA SER A 126 -2.96 15.84 7.46
C SER A 126 -1.54 16.07 7.97
N ASP A 127 -1.44 16.72 9.13
CA ASP A 127 -0.15 17.08 9.74
C ASP A 127 0.50 15.82 10.32
N ALA A 128 -0.31 14.92 10.87
CA ALA A 128 0.12 13.59 11.28
C ALA A 128 0.71 12.78 10.11
N ARG A 129 0.11 12.80 8.91
CA ARG A 129 0.67 12.13 7.72
C ARG A 129 2.01 12.74 7.30
N THR A 130 2.09 14.06 7.33
CA THR A 130 3.31 14.79 6.99
C THR A 130 4.44 14.41 7.92
N LEU A 131 4.19 14.43 9.23
CA LEU A 131 5.13 13.98 10.24
C LEU A 131 5.49 12.50 10.04
N GLY A 132 4.53 11.64 9.71
CA GLY A 132 4.77 10.22 9.48
C GLY A 132 5.77 9.95 8.35
N VAL A 133 5.62 10.63 7.22
CA VAL A 133 6.54 10.56 6.09
C VAL A 133 7.92 11.09 6.48
N GLN A 134 7.99 12.27 7.10
CA GLN A 134 9.25 12.89 7.52
C GLN A 134 10.02 12.03 8.52
N ALA A 135 9.30 11.40 9.45
CA ALA A 135 9.87 10.47 10.41
C ALA A 135 10.46 9.23 9.71
N LEU A 136 9.73 8.62 8.76
CA LEU A 136 10.27 7.49 8.01
C LEU A 136 11.51 7.85 7.17
N ASP A 137 11.51 9.00 6.51
CA ASP A 137 12.69 9.48 5.77
C ASP A 137 13.88 9.69 6.71
N ARG A 138 13.65 10.27 7.90
CA ARG A 138 14.69 10.45 8.91
C ARG A 138 15.22 9.12 9.46
N ALA A 139 14.35 8.17 9.73
CA ALA A 139 14.77 6.86 10.23
C ALA A 139 15.61 6.08 9.21
N ILE A 140 15.31 6.25 7.92
CA ILE A 140 16.14 5.73 6.83
C ILE A 140 17.52 6.41 6.80
N LEU A 141 17.61 7.73 7.07
CA LEU A 141 18.90 8.41 7.18
C LEU A 141 19.72 7.92 8.38
N LEU A 142 19.06 7.63 9.51
CA LEU A 142 19.70 7.09 10.71
C LEU A 142 20.18 5.64 10.49
N GLU A 143 19.41 4.83 9.76
CA GLU A 143 19.69 3.42 9.51
C GLU A 143 19.52 3.02 8.04
N PRO A 144 20.44 3.42 7.15
CA PRO A 144 20.25 3.30 5.70
C PRO A 144 20.14 1.87 5.18
N LYS A 145 20.67 0.89 5.95
CA LYS A 145 20.66 -0.54 5.63
C LYS A 145 19.49 -1.32 6.26
N ASN A 146 18.63 -0.67 7.05
CA ASN A 146 17.52 -1.37 7.70
C ASN A 146 16.37 -1.59 6.71
N ALA A 147 16.12 -2.85 6.38
CA ALA A 147 15.11 -3.26 5.41
C ALA A 147 13.66 -2.95 5.86
N ALA A 148 13.37 -2.90 7.16
CA ALA A 148 12.01 -2.65 7.66
C ALA A 148 11.53 -1.23 7.30
N TRP A 149 12.37 -0.22 7.51
CA TRP A 149 11.99 1.17 7.20
C TRP A 149 11.76 1.37 5.70
N ARG A 150 12.57 0.70 4.88
CA ARG A 150 12.45 0.70 3.41
C ARG A 150 11.16 0.02 2.95
N SER A 151 10.79 -1.09 3.59
CA SER A 151 9.54 -1.78 3.26
C SER A 151 8.30 -0.97 3.62
N TYR A 152 8.35 -0.15 4.67
CA TYR A 152 7.28 0.80 5.02
C TYR A 152 7.17 1.94 4.02
N ARG A 153 8.30 2.49 3.54
CA ARG A 153 8.29 3.66 2.66
C ARG A 153 7.84 3.37 1.22
N ILE A 154 8.16 2.19 0.66
CA ILE A 154 7.78 1.82 -0.72
C ILE A 154 6.27 2.00 -1.01
N PRO A 155 5.33 1.41 -0.23
CA PRO A 155 3.90 1.58 -0.49
C PRO A 155 3.43 3.04 -0.31
N ILE A 156 4.05 3.79 0.60
CA ILE A 156 3.76 5.22 0.83
C ILE A 156 4.12 6.04 -0.42
N LEU A 157 5.33 5.84 -0.96
CA LEU A 157 5.78 6.52 -2.18
C LEU A 157 4.90 6.15 -3.38
N ALA A 158 4.52 4.86 -3.51
CA ALA A 158 3.64 4.41 -4.57
C ALA A 158 2.25 5.05 -4.49
N LEU A 159 1.68 5.18 -3.29
CA LEU A 159 0.40 5.84 -3.08
C LEU A 159 0.49 7.35 -3.40
N ARG A 160 1.51 8.02 -2.86
CA ARG A 160 1.72 9.46 -3.05
C ARG A 160 1.97 9.81 -4.52
N SER A 161 2.69 8.98 -5.27
CA SER A 161 2.89 9.21 -6.71
C SER A 161 1.57 9.06 -7.47
N ASN A 162 0.69 8.16 -7.04
CA ASN A 162 -0.62 7.89 -7.66
C ASN A 162 -1.71 8.88 -7.24
N SER A 163 -1.50 9.68 -6.20
CA SER A 163 -2.47 10.64 -5.69
C SER A 163 -2.17 12.05 -6.16
N ARG A 164 -3.18 12.73 -6.71
CA ARG A 164 -3.09 14.17 -7.04
C ARG A 164 -3.38 15.08 -5.85
N THR A 165 -4.00 14.54 -4.80
CA THR A 165 -4.56 15.35 -3.69
C THR A 165 -3.89 15.06 -2.35
N THR A 166 -3.32 13.86 -2.19
CA THR A 166 -2.79 13.40 -0.90
C THR A 166 -1.27 13.38 -0.97
N MET A 167 -0.64 14.47 -0.51
CA MET A 167 0.82 14.63 -0.44
C MET A 167 1.54 14.17 -1.72
N PRO A 168 1.21 14.76 -2.88
CA PRO A 168 1.74 14.31 -4.16
C PRO A 168 3.27 14.34 -4.16
N VAL A 169 3.86 13.37 -4.84
CA VAL A 169 5.29 13.33 -5.16
C VAL A 169 5.41 13.05 -6.64
N ASP A 170 6.42 13.63 -7.29
CA ASP A 170 6.69 13.35 -8.68
C ASP A 170 6.96 11.85 -8.90
N THR A 171 6.54 11.34 -10.07
CA THR A 171 6.66 9.91 -10.37
C THR A 171 8.12 9.47 -10.50
N ALA A 172 8.98 10.30 -11.11
CA ALA A 172 10.41 9.99 -11.26
C ALA A 172 11.13 10.03 -9.91
N ASP A 173 10.80 11.01 -9.06
CA ASP A 173 11.36 11.14 -7.71
C ASP A 173 10.95 9.96 -6.81
N ALA A 174 9.66 9.59 -6.84
CA ALA A 174 9.15 8.45 -6.10
C ALA A 174 9.82 7.15 -6.56
N TYR A 175 9.92 6.95 -7.87
CA TYR A 175 10.52 5.74 -8.42
C TYR A 175 12.02 5.63 -8.09
N THR A 176 12.75 6.76 -8.11
CA THR A 176 14.16 6.79 -7.71
C THR A 176 14.34 6.30 -6.28
N GLN A 177 13.52 6.79 -5.35
CA GLN A 177 13.55 6.36 -3.95
C GLN A 177 13.10 4.90 -3.79
N ILE A 178 12.03 4.48 -4.47
CA ILE A 178 11.57 3.09 -4.45
C ILE A 178 12.66 2.12 -4.93
N LYS A 179 13.40 2.49 -5.98
CA LYS A 179 14.51 1.68 -6.50
C LYS A 179 15.62 1.52 -5.45
N GLN A 180 15.97 2.60 -4.75
CA GLN A 180 16.94 2.56 -3.65
C GLN A 180 16.44 1.69 -2.50
N ASP A 181 15.16 1.81 -2.14
CA ASP A 181 14.56 1.05 -1.05
C ASP A 181 14.50 -0.44 -1.35
N LEU A 182 14.07 -0.79 -2.57
CA LEU A 182 13.97 -2.16 -3.03
C LEU A 182 15.34 -2.85 -3.04
N ALA A 183 16.43 -2.13 -3.31
CA ALA A 183 17.79 -2.70 -3.34
C ALA A 183 18.27 -3.23 -1.99
N VAL A 184 17.67 -2.79 -0.88
CA VAL A 184 17.99 -3.27 0.48
C VAL A 184 17.14 -4.49 0.85
N LEU A 185 16.01 -4.72 0.17
CA LEU A 185 15.10 -5.81 0.49
C LEU A 185 15.54 -7.14 -0.11
N THR A 186 15.30 -8.22 0.62
CA THR A 186 15.52 -9.61 0.19
C THR A 186 14.34 -10.50 0.60
N GLY A 187 14.30 -11.73 0.06
CA GLY A 187 13.35 -12.77 0.48
C GLY A 187 11.88 -12.33 0.41
N ALA A 188 11.12 -12.67 1.46
CA ALA A 188 9.68 -12.41 1.52
C ALA A 188 9.31 -10.91 1.44
N SER A 189 10.08 -10.04 2.10
CA SER A 189 9.82 -8.58 2.06
C SER A 189 9.98 -8.01 0.66
N ARG A 190 10.99 -8.48 -0.09
CA ARG A 190 11.17 -8.11 -1.49
C ARG A 190 10.04 -8.64 -2.35
N TYR A 191 9.76 -9.94 -2.25
CA TYR A 191 8.69 -10.61 -2.99
C TYR A 191 7.34 -9.90 -2.85
N ASN A 192 6.95 -9.55 -1.62
CA ASN A 192 5.69 -8.89 -1.33
C ASN A 192 5.57 -7.48 -1.94
N LEU A 193 6.69 -6.81 -2.23
CA LEU A 193 6.71 -5.43 -2.74
C LEU A 193 7.03 -5.35 -4.23
N LEU A 194 7.56 -6.40 -4.85
CA LEU A 194 7.93 -6.42 -6.28
C LEU A 194 6.78 -6.00 -7.20
N ALA A 195 5.55 -6.44 -6.93
CA ALA A 195 4.39 -6.03 -7.73
C ALA A 195 4.16 -4.50 -7.72
N SER A 196 4.30 -3.87 -6.55
CA SER A 196 4.17 -2.42 -6.42
C SER A 196 5.31 -1.70 -7.15
N VAL A 197 6.55 -2.19 -6.98
CA VAL A 197 7.72 -1.58 -7.61
C VAL A 197 7.70 -1.73 -9.13
N ALA A 198 7.30 -2.89 -9.65
CA ALA A 198 7.16 -3.14 -11.08
C ALA A 198 6.13 -2.19 -11.72
N LYS A 199 4.98 -1.97 -11.06
CA LYS A 199 3.95 -1.00 -11.48
C LYS A 199 4.49 0.43 -11.50
N GLN A 200 5.24 0.83 -10.48
CA GLN A 200 5.88 2.16 -10.43
C GLN A 200 6.94 2.34 -11.52
N ALA A 201 7.69 1.28 -11.85
CA ALA A 201 8.67 1.31 -12.95
C ALA A 201 8.00 1.53 -14.31
N VAL A 202 6.85 0.88 -14.60
CA VAL A 202 6.05 1.14 -15.81
C VAL A 202 5.64 2.60 -15.88
N LYS A 203 5.13 3.13 -14.77
CA LYS A 203 4.65 4.52 -14.67
C LYS A 203 5.77 5.53 -14.89
N ALA A 204 6.97 5.25 -14.37
CA ALA A 204 8.16 6.05 -14.58
C ALA A 204 8.81 5.86 -15.96
N GLY A 205 8.26 5.00 -16.82
CA GLY A 205 8.84 4.70 -18.15
C GLY A 205 10.11 3.84 -18.10
N ALA A 206 10.49 3.31 -16.93
CA ALA A 206 11.65 2.45 -16.75
C ALA A 206 11.34 1.00 -17.16
N LEU A 207 11.07 0.79 -18.45
CA LEU A 207 10.52 -0.46 -18.98
C LEU A 207 11.42 -1.68 -18.75
N ASP A 208 12.74 -1.53 -18.81
CA ASP A 208 13.68 -2.63 -18.55
C ASP A 208 13.62 -3.10 -17.09
N ASN A 209 13.58 -2.14 -16.16
CA ASN A 209 13.44 -2.46 -14.74
C ASN A 209 12.05 -3.05 -14.45
N ALA A 210 10.99 -2.51 -15.07
CA ALA A 210 9.64 -3.06 -14.94
C ALA A 210 9.58 -4.54 -15.37
N ALA A 211 10.16 -4.86 -16.52
CA ALA A 211 10.25 -6.24 -17.01
C ALA A 211 11.06 -7.13 -16.06
N SER A 212 12.22 -6.66 -15.60
CA SER A 212 13.07 -7.42 -14.67
C SER A 212 12.36 -7.72 -13.35
N TYR A 213 11.71 -6.73 -12.73
CA TYR A 213 10.99 -6.92 -11.48
C TYR A 213 9.76 -7.82 -11.64
N ALA A 214 9.07 -7.73 -12.78
CA ALA A 214 7.94 -8.59 -13.08
C ALA A 214 8.36 -10.05 -13.32
N GLN A 215 9.47 -10.28 -14.01
CA GLN A 215 10.06 -11.62 -14.17
C GLN A 215 10.50 -12.20 -12.83
N GLU A 216 11.18 -11.40 -12.00
CA GLU A 216 11.58 -11.80 -10.66
C GLU A 216 10.37 -12.18 -9.80
N LEU A 217 9.28 -11.40 -9.88
CA LEU A 217 8.03 -11.68 -9.18
C LEU A 217 7.42 -13.02 -9.61
N LEU A 218 7.36 -13.30 -10.92
CA LEU A 218 6.85 -14.56 -11.45
C LEU A 218 7.73 -15.75 -11.04
N GLN A 219 9.06 -15.60 -11.10
CA GLN A 219 10.02 -16.64 -10.69
C GLN A 219 10.01 -16.91 -9.17
N SER A 220 9.59 -15.93 -8.38
CA SER A 220 9.47 -16.05 -6.92
C SER A 220 8.14 -16.66 -6.48
N ALA A 221 7.15 -16.75 -7.37
CA ALA A 221 5.83 -17.34 -7.11
C ALA A 221 5.90 -18.88 -7.13
N ASN A 222 6.55 -19.46 -6.14
CA ASN A 222 6.83 -20.91 -6.08
C ASN A 222 5.96 -21.69 -5.08
N ASP A 223 5.26 -20.99 -4.18
CA ASP A 223 4.38 -21.61 -3.18
C ASP A 223 2.91 -21.22 -3.42
N PRO A 224 2.09 -22.13 -3.96
CA PRO A 224 0.65 -21.90 -4.16
C PRO A 224 -0.14 -21.61 -2.87
N LYS A 225 0.39 -21.94 -1.69
CA LYS A 225 -0.26 -21.66 -0.40
C LYS A 225 0.01 -20.23 0.07
N ASN A 226 0.99 -19.54 -0.51
CA ASN A 226 1.26 -18.15 -0.18
C ASN A 226 0.09 -17.26 -0.64
N CYS A 227 -0.43 -16.45 0.28
CA CYS A 227 -1.55 -15.54 0.00
C CYS A 227 -1.30 -14.56 -1.17
N ASN A 228 -0.03 -14.26 -1.48
CA ASN A 228 0.39 -13.40 -2.59
C ASN A 228 0.68 -14.16 -3.88
N TYR A 229 0.62 -15.49 -3.91
CA TYR A 229 0.92 -16.31 -5.09
C TYR A 229 0.12 -15.87 -6.33
N GLY A 230 -1.21 -15.81 -6.22
CA GLY A 230 -2.04 -15.41 -7.35
C GLY A 230 -1.89 -13.93 -7.74
N ASN A 231 -1.56 -13.06 -6.76
CA ASN A 231 -1.20 -11.67 -7.03
C ASN A 231 0.11 -11.57 -7.83
N ALA A 232 1.11 -12.39 -7.52
CA ALA A 232 2.39 -12.40 -8.21
C ALA A 232 2.23 -12.82 -9.68
N ILE A 233 1.48 -13.89 -9.93
CA ILE A 233 1.15 -14.34 -11.30
C ILE A 233 0.41 -13.25 -12.07
N PHE A 234 -0.63 -12.68 -11.45
CA PHE A 234 -1.46 -11.66 -12.08
C PHE A 234 -0.64 -10.41 -12.41
N PHE A 235 -0.04 -9.75 -11.42
CA PHE A 235 0.64 -8.47 -11.62
C PHE A 235 1.96 -8.60 -12.38
N GLY A 236 2.68 -9.72 -12.28
CA GLY A 236 3.86 -9.97 -13.09
C GLY A 236 3.52 -9.99 -14.58
N ASN A 237 2.46 -10.70 -14.96
CA ASN A 237 1.99 -10.71 -16.33
C ASN A 237 1.40 -9.37 -16.78
N MET A 238 0.61 -8.69 -15.94
CA MET A 238 0.08 -7.36 -16.27
C MET A 238 1.20 -6.36 -16.60
N VAL A 239 2.27 -6.33 -15.80
CA VAL A 239 3.42 -5.45 -16.07
C VAL A 239 4.15 -5.84 -17.35
N LEU A 240 4.42 -7.13 -17.57
CA LEU A 240 5.08 -7.59 -18.79
C LEU A 240 4.26 -7.27 -20.05
N GLY A 241 2.93 -7.40 -19.98
CA GLY A 241 2.05 -7.02 -21.08
C GLY A 241 2.06 -5.51 -21.36
N GLN A 242 2.08 -4.68 -20.32
CA GLN A 242 2.22 -3.22 -20.47
C GLN A 242 3.57 -2.84 -21.08
N VAL A 243 4.65 -3.50 -20.67
CA VAL A 243 5.98 -3.31 -21.26
C VAL A 243 5.99 -3.72 -22.73
N ALA A 244 5.43 -4.88 -23.07
CA ALA A 244 5.33 -5.37 -24.44
C ALA A 244 4.57 -4.38 -25.33
N LEU A 245 3.40 -3.92 -24.88
CA LEU A 245 2.58 -2.98 -25.64
C LEU A 245 3.30 -1.64 -25.88
N ARG A 246 3.99 -1.11 -24.86
CA ARG A 246 4.81 0.12 -25.00
C ARG A 246 6.01 -0.04 -25.92
N ARG A 247 6.46 -1.27 -26.16
CA ARG A 247 7.50 -1.61 -27.14
C ARG A 247 6.93 -1.94 -28.52
N GLY A 248 5.61 -1.84 -28.71
CA GLY A 248 4.93 -2.13 -29.97
C GLY A 248 4.62 -3.61 -30.20
N ASP A 249 4.88 -4.49 -29.22
CA ASP A 249 4.61 -5.91 -29.30
C ASP A 249 3.22 -6.24 -28.74
N LYS A 250 2.20 -6.04 -29.58
CA LYS A 250 0.81 -6.28 -29.23
C LYS A 250 0.52 -7.76 -28.98
N ASP A 251 1.19 -8.67 -29.67
CA ASP A 251 0.95 -10.11 -29.53
C ASP A 251 1.48 -10.65 -28.20
N GLN A 252 2.64 -10.17 -27.74
CA GLN A 252 3.10 -10.47 -26.39
C GLN A 252 2.22 -9.82 -25.33
N ALA A 253 1.71 -8.61 -25.56
CA ALA A 253 0.78 -7.96 -24.63
C ALA A 253 -0.50 -8.79 -24.43
N ARG A 254 -1.07 -9.33 -25.52
CA ARG A 254 -2.20 -10.28 -25.49
C ARG A 254 -1.89 -11.51 -24.67
N SER A 255 -0.77 -12.17 -25.00
CA SER A 255 -0.33 -13.40 -24.34
C SER A 255 -0.22 -13.20 -22.82
N HIS A 256 0.38 -12.08 -22.40
CA HIS A 256 0.49 -11.72 -21.01
C HIS A 256 -0.86 -11.40 -20.34
N LEU A 257 -1.79 -10.71 -21.02
CA LEU A 257 -3.13 -10.47 -20.46
C LEU A 257 -3.84 -11.79 -20.16
N LEU A 258 -3.82 -12.74 -21.10
CA LEU A 258 -4.43 -14.05 -20.92
C LEU A 258 -3.71 -14.87 -19.82
N ALA A 259 -2.39 -14.79 -19.74
CA ALA A 259 -1.62 -15.41 -18.68
C ALA A 259 -1.97 -14.85 -17.29
N ALA A 260 -2.20 -13.53 -17.17
CA ALA A 260 -2.68 -12.91 -15.94
C ALA A 260 -4.05 -13.46 -15.53
N GLY A 261 -4.97 -13.64 -16.50
CA GLY A 261 -6.30 -14.20 -16.26
C GLY A 261 -6.31 -15.65 -15.78
N LYS A 262 -5.25 -16.43 -16.07
CA LYS A 262 -5.10 -17.83 -15.66
C LYS A 262 -4.62 -18.04 -14.22
N THR A 263 -4.47 -16.96 -13.46
CA THR A 263 -4.15 -17.04 -12.02
C THR A 263 -5.22 -17.81 -11.24
N SER A 264 -4.83 -18.44 -10.12
CA SER A 264 -5.78 -19.08 -9.19
C SER A 264 -6.58 -18.05 -8.36
N GLY A 265 -6.31 -16.76 -8.53
CA GLY A 265 -6.90 -15.68 -7.76
C GLY A 265 -6.16 -15.40 -6.45
N SER A 266 -6.67 -14.45 -5.68
CA SER A 266 -6.12 -14.06 -4.38
C SER A 266 -7.23 -13.41 -3.55
N PRO A 267 -7.09 -13.24 -2.23
CA PRO A 267 -8.09 -12.51 -1.45
C PRO A 267 -8.42 -11.13 -2.03
N GLN A 268 -7.43 -10.43 -2.60
CA GLN A 268 -7.61 -9.14 -3.27
C GLN A 268 -8.35 -9.29 -4.60
N LEU A 269 -7.89 -10.18 -5.49
CA LEU A 269 -8.48 -10.36 -6.82
C LEU A 269 -9.90 -10.92 -6.76
N ASN A 270 -10.17 -11.78 -5.78
CA ASN A 270 -11.48 -12.41 -5.60
C ASN A 270 -12.52 -11.42 -5.06
N SER A 271 -12.08 -10.37 -4.35
CA SER A 271 -12.92 -9.34 -3.73
C SER A 271 -13.07 -8.09 -4.60
N PHE A 272 -12.05 -7.24 -4.63
CA PHE A 272 -12.06 -5.98 -5.37
C PHE A 272 -12.10 -6.19 -6.87
N GLY A 273 -11.48 -7.29 -7.32
CA GLY A 273 -11.39 -7.68 -8.72
C GLY A 273 -9.97 -7.59 -9.28
N PRO A 274 -9.81 -7.95 -10.56
CA PRO A 274 -8.59 -7.75 -11.31
C PRO A 274 -8.45 -6.28 -11.76
N ASN A 275 -7.21 -5.81 -11.81
CA ASN A 275 -6.89 -4.52 -12.43
C ASN A 275 -7.08 -4.62 -13.96
N MET A 276 -7.72 -3.62 -14.56
CA MET A 276 -8.10 -3.59 -15.97
C MET A 276 -7.22 -2.68 -16.84
N SER A 277 -6.08 -2.18 -16.33
CA SER A 277 -5.22 -1.24 -17.07
C SER A 277 -4.69 -1.82 -18.38
N LEU A 278 -4.11 -3.02 -18.37
CA LEU A 278 -3.65 -3.67 -19.61
C LEU A 278 -4.80 -4.00 -20.57
N ALA A 279 -5.96 -4.40 -20.04
CA ALA A 279 -7.15 -4.64 -20.86
C ALA A 279 -7.62 -3.35 -21.55
N LYS A 280 -7.63 -2.22 -20.82
CA LYS A 280 -7.92 -0.91 -21.37
C LYS A 280 -6.92 -0.53 -22.46
N ASP A 281 -5.62 -0.68 -22.20
CA ASP A 281 -4.57 -0.32 -23.15
C ASP A 281 -4.69 -1.16 -24.45
N LEU A 282 -5.06 -2.45 -24.34
CA LEU A 282 -5.31 -3.33 -25.49
C LEU A 282 -6.58 -2.94 -26.27
N LEU A 283 -7.66 -2.55 -25.59
CA LEU A 283 -8.86 -2.01 -26.27
C LEU A 283 -8.55 -0.74 -27.06
N GLU A 284 -7.75 0.16 -26.49
CA GLU A 284 -7.29 1.38 -27.17
C GLU A 284 -6.39 1.06 -28.37
N ALA A 285 -5.64 -0.05 -28.33
CA ALA A 285 -4.89 -0.60 -29.45
C ALA A 285 -5.76 -1.41 -30.45
N GLY A 286 -7.08 -1.39 -30.29
CA GLY A 286 -8.06 -2.03 -31.18
C GLY A 286 -8.27 -3.53 -30.94
N ASP A 287 -7.74 -4.07 -29.85
CA ASP A 287 -7.76 -5.50 -29.57
C ASP A 287 -8.87 -5.92 -28.62
N ARG A 288 -10.05 -6.17 -29.18
CA ARG A 288 -11.25 -6.55 -28.42
C ARG A 288 -11.27 -8.02 -28.00
N GLN A 289 -10.78 -8.90 -28.88
CA GLN A 289 -10.93 -10.35 -28.69
C GLN A 289 -10.18 -10.84 -27.46
N ALA A 290 -8.92 -10.43 -27.28
CA ALA A 290 -8.13 -10.83 -26.13
C ALA A 290 -8.73 -10.36 -24.79
N VAL A 291 -9.38 -9.19 -24.78
CA VAL A 291 -10.03 -8.64 -23.58
C VAL A 291 -11.30 -9.41 -23.22
N LEU A 292 -12.10 -9.81 -24.20
CA LEU A 292 -13.27 -10.66 -23.97
C LEU A 292 -12.85 -12.04 -23.42
N GLU A 293 -11.80 -12.65 -23.97
CA GLU A 293 -11.26 -13.91 -23.46
C GLU A 293 -10.71 -13.75 -22.03
N PHE A 294 -10.00 -12.65 -21.75
CA PHE A 294 -9.54 -12.32 -20.42
C PHE A 294 -10.68 -12.19 -19.40
N PHE A 295 -11.83 -11.62 -19.78
CA PHE A 295 -13.00 -11.56 -18.90
C PHE A 295 -13.52 -12.94 -18.54
N GLU A 296 -13.59 -13.86 -19.50
CA GLU A 296 -13.99 -15.24 -19.24
C GLU A 296 -13.02 -15.95 -18.29
N LEU A 297 -11.71 -15.72 -18.45
CA LEU A 297 -10.71 -16.22 -17.50
C LEU A 297 -10.91 -15.62 -16.10
N CYS A 298 -11.20 -14.32 -16.00
CA CYS A 298 -11.46 -13.64 -14.73
C CYS A 298 -12.67 -14.20 -13.98
N ARG A 299 -13.68 -14.74 -14.69
CA ARG A 299 -14.86 -15.37 -14.03
C ARG A 299 -14.48 -16.55 -13.16
N SER A 300 -13.34 -17.19 -13.38
CA SER A 300 -12.88 -18.32 -12.57
C SER A 300 -12.62 -17.91 -11.11
N PHE A 301 -12.05 -16.71 -10.88
CA PHE A 301 -11.66 -16.24 -9.56
C PHE A 301 -12.50 -15.06 -9.03
N TRP A 302 -13.00 -14.18 -9.89
CA TRP A 302 -13.74 -12.98 -9.47
C TRP A 302 -15.25 -13.22 -9.41
N LYS A 303 -15.71 -13.97 -8.40
CA LYS A 303 -17.13 -14.27 -8.19
C LYS A 303 -17.96 -13.09 -7.67
N MET A 304 -17.28 -12.07 -7.13
CA MET A 304 -17.89 -10.83 -6.64
C MET A 304 -17.92 -9.71 -7.69
N ASP A 305 -17.86 -10.04 -8.97
CA ASP A 305 -17.91 -9.07 -10.06
C ASP A 305 -19.24 -8.29 -10.09
N ARG A 306 -20.33 -8.88 -9.57
CA ARG A 306 -21.68 -8.30 -9.54
C ARG A 306 -22.20 -7.99 -10.95
N GLY A 307 -21.88 -8.86 -11.92
CA GLY A 307 -22.26 -8.70 -13.32
C GLY A 307 -21.36 -7.77 -14.14
N ARG A 308 -20.38 -7.11 -13.52
CA ARG A 308 -19.48 -6.15 -14.20
C ARG A 308 -18.78 -6.75 -15.40
N LEU A 309 -18.31 -8.00 -15.32
CA LEU A 309 -17.63 -8.64 -16.46
C LEU A 309 -18.58 -8.79 -17.66
N GLN A 310 -19.85 -9.12 -17.41
CA GLN A 310 -20.84 -9.24 -18.48
C GLN A 310 -21.20 -7.87 -19.07
N ASP A 311 -21.41 -6.87 -18.22
CA ASP A 311 -21.74 -5.51 -18.66
C ASP A 311 -20.62 -4.89 -19.50
N TRP A 312 -19.37 -5.12 -19.11
CA TRP A 312 -18.21 -4.70 -19.87
C TRP A 312 -18.06 -5.46 -21.20
N ALA A 313 -18.31 -6.78 -21.21
CA ALA A 313 -18.31 -7.56 -22.45
C ALA A 313 -19.38 -7.05 -23.45
N ASN A 314 -20.59 -6.74 -22.96
CA ASN A 314 -21.67 -6.20 -23.78
C ASN A 314 -21.29 -4.84 -24.41
N GLN A 315 -20.64 -3.95 -23.65
CA GLN A 315 -20.14 -2.67 -24.16
C GLN A 315 -19.09 -2.85 -25.26
N ILE A 316 -18.13 -3.76 -25.07
CA ILE A 316 -17.10 -4.07 -26.08
C ILE A 316 -17.72 -4.61 -27.37
N ASN A 317 -18.70 -5.52 -27.26
CA ASN A 317 -19.40 -6.08 -28.41
C ASN A 317 -20.24 -5.03 -29.16
N ALA A 318 -20.77 -4.03 -28.44
CA ALA A 318 -21.41 -2.86 -29.02
C ALA A 318 -20.43 -1.81 -29.58
N GLY A 319 -19.13 -2.11 -29.59
CA GLY A 319 -18.09 -1.23 -30.13
C GLY A 319 -17.60 -0.14 -29.18
N SER A 320 -18.04 -0.14 -27.93
CA SER A 320 -17.68 0.86 -26.90
C SER A 320 -16.53 0.37 -26.00
N THR A 321 -15.73 1.31 -25.47
CA THR A 321 -14.74 1.00 -24.41
C THR A 321 -15.41 1.14 -23.05
N PRO A 322 -15.43 0.10 -22.19
CA PRO A 322 -16.05 0.17 -20.89
C PRO A 322 -15.35 1.15 -19.94
N ASP A 323 -16.13 1.79 -19.07
CA ASP A 323 -15.57 2.47 -17.89
C ASP A 323 -15.24 1.42 -16.81
N PHE A 324 -13.95 1.15 -16.64
CA PHE A 324 -13.43 0.23 -15.63
C PHE A 324 -13.38 0.85 -14.23
N GLY A 325 -13.56 2.17 -14.09
CA GLY A 325 -13.59 2.87 -12.80
C GLY A 325 -12.42 2.53 -11.88
N ALA A 326 -12.74 2.08 -10.66
CA ALA A 326 -11.74 1.76 -9.63
C ALA A 326 -10.80 0.60 -10.02
N ASN A 327 -11.17 -0.26 -10.98
CA ASN A 327 -10.32 -1.33 -11.47
C ASN A 327 -9.10 -0.84 -12.27
N LEU A 328 -8.93 0.49 -12.45
CA LEU A 328 -7.73 1.07 -13.05
C LEU A 328 -6.69 1.55 -12.01
N ALA A 329 -7.02 1.55 -10.72
CA ALA A 329 -6.28 2.33 -9.72
C ALA A 329 -5.30 1.54 -8.83
N TYR A 330 -5.38 0.20 -8.75
CA TYR A 330 -4.66 -0.62 -7.77
C TYR A 330 -3.67 -1.63 -8.36
#